data_AF-A0A9P6DSG2-F1
#
_entry.id   AF-A0A9P6DSG2-F1
#
_cell.length_a   1.000
_cell.length_b   1.000
_cell.length_c   1.000
_cell.angle_alpha   90.00
_cell.angle_beta   90.00
_cell.angle_gamma   90.00
#
_symmetry.space_group_name_H-M   'P 1'
#
loop_
_entity.id
_entity.type
_entity.pdbx_description
1 polymer ?
#
loop_
_entity_poly.entity_id
_entity_poly.type
_entity_poly.pdbx_seq_one_letter_code
_entity_poly.pdbx_strand_id
1 'polypeptide(L)'
;MVDAVKSLTQAETGARQQSKVSKGGKITGKFPPGLEWDVLQADAIVLLGFTHVLSESYMGYVKCFYALNSAHGKFSRLYSLVYPQGLDRYSTPTTSRTSSTSDLVPLSPTSTFSAASPGSSDALPSSPYSPAGNFFTRWPLATPKSALPKKIVPDGPVDRLILSGTAFGFGLFNLVFSMLPPKIRSVVGILGFQGDRRLALQALAVAAAGDDVHSHFAALTLMTYHGYVLQLSGFQADGEYIIRQYNALLARGEKKFPHGSLWLVNRAKIQRNDGHNQAAIETLNHALNPCSRPANFRQADAMLVFELAWVHLVEDQFEEAADAFLRMMQLNHWSHATYAFLAAGCYLSVGTPERRKTAQELFGRIPDLLERKRMGGRELPTEAYIRKKITWYKKKQIQRGGDQANFVECIRITPCDEFSIVWNNFSRVSKPIAESHIAKLVQLTPAVVVSSPRSRSSLDSPVSPPERTSRPDLELPDELCTRFVLLGLLHREIGYLDESREFFEAAVAVKSVETGLMTNTAYFELAVLVLKRAEAHSMGNGDVPGGIVGDIERWNVALSEASRYLQLASQRMQDFDLGTRLDSRIGLLRSEIELKRKMLGI
;
A
#
# COMPACT_ATOMS: atom_id res chain seq x y z
N MET A 1 -21.77 18.35 3.08
CA MET A 1 -21.10 18.09 4.37
C MET A 1 -22.03 18.29 5.56
N VAL A 2 -22.73 19.42 5.67
CA VAL A 2 -23.66 19.70 6.80
C VAL A 2 -24.73 18.62 6.95
N ASP A 3 -25.39 18.21 5.87
CA ASP A 3 -26.45 17.19 5.93
C ASP A 3 -25.93 15.81 6.35
N ALA A 4 -24.70 15.46 5.94
CA ALA A 4 -24.05 14.23 6.35
C ALA A 4 -23.79 14.22 7.86
N VAL A 5 -23.24 15.32 8.40
CA VAL A 5 -23.01 15.47 9.85
C VAL A 5 -24.33 15.38 10.61
N LYS A 6 -25.39 16.07 10.14
CA LYS A 6 -26.71 16.04 10.76
C LYS A 6 -27.28 14.62 10.79
N SER A 7 -27.30 13.94 9.64
CA SER A 7 -27.86 12.59 9.51
C SER A 7 -27.09 11.57 10.35
N LEU A 8 -25.76 11.64 10.34
CA LEU A 8 -24.92 10.74 11.14
C LEU A 8 -25.05 11.00 12.64
N THR A 9 -25.22 12.25 13.06
CA THR A 9 -25.47 12.60 14.48
C THR A 9 -26.82 12.04 14.94
N GLN A 10 -27.85 12.18 14.11
CA GLN A 10 -29.17 11.59 14.38
C GLN A 10 -29.10 10.06 14.47
N ALA A 11 -28.36 9.42 13.55
CA ALA A 11 -28.15 7.97 13.57
C ALA A 11 -27.40 7.50 14.83
N GLU A 12 -26.32 8.20 15.22
CA GLU A 12 -25.55 7.90 16.44
C GLU A 12 -26.42 8.00 17.69
N THR A 13 -27.18 9.10 17.81
CA THR A 13 -28.03 9.34 18.98
C THR A 13 -29.21 8.36 19.04
N GLY A 14 -29.84 8.08 17.90
CA GLY A 14 -30.93 7.10 17.79
C GLY A 14 -30.48 5.68 18.16
N ALA A 15 -29.35 5.24 17.61
CA ALA A 15 -28.77 3.92 17.94
C ALA A 15 -28.40 3.83 19.43
N ARG A 16 -27.84 4.90 20.02
CA ARG A 16 -27.54 4.96 21.45
C ARG A 16 -28.78 4.84 22.33
N GLN A 17 -29.88 5.50 21.97
CA GLN A 17 -31.14 5.41 22.70
C GLN A 17 -31.70 3.99 22.63
N GLN A 18 -31.75 3.41 21.43
CA GLN A 18 -32.29 2.07 21.24
C GLN A 18 -31.45 0.97 21.91
N SER A 19 -30.12 1.12 21.93
CA SER A 19 -29.21 0.25 22.68
C SER A 19 -29.56 0.22 24.18
N LYS A 20 -29.86 1.39 24.79
CA LYS A 20 -30.26 1.47 26.20
C LYS A 20 -31.60 0.79 26.46
N VAL A 21 -32.59 1.00 25.59
CA VAL A 21 -33.92 0.39 25.70
C VAL A 21 -33.82 -1.14 25.59
N SER A 22 -32.99 -1.63 24.67
CA SER A 22 -32.87 -3.06 24.37
C SER A 22 -32.12 -3.84 25.46
N LYS A 23 -31.22 -3.18 26.20
CA LYS A 23 -30.43 -3.81 27.29
C LYS A 23 -31.27 -4.30 28.48
N GLY A 24 -32.52 -3.86 28.61
CA GLY A 24 -33.48 -4.38 29.59
C GLY A 24 -34.41 -5.49 29.06
N GLY A 25 -34.28 -5.88 27.78
CA GLY A 25 -35.14 -6.85 27.12
C GLY A 25 -34.76 -8.31 27.41
N LYS A 26 -35.71 -9.23 27.17
CA LYS A 26 -35.44 -10.68 27.20
C LYS A 26 -34.52 -11.05 26.04
N ILE A 27 -33.59 -11.98 26.26
CA ILE A 27 -32.75 -12.55 25.20
C ILE A 27 -33.64 -13.41 24.30
N THR A 28 -33.92 -12.94 23.09
CA THR A 28 -34.73 -13.65 22.09
C THR A 28 -33.89 -14.26 20.97
N GLY A 29 -32.60 -13.91 20.86
CA GLY A 29 -31.68 -14.37 19.82
C GLY A 29 -30.39 -14.97 20.38
N LYS A 30 -29.42 -15.25 19.50
CA LYS A 30 -28.12 -15.86 19.84
C LYS A 30 -27.17 -14.89 20.55
N PHE A 31 -27.43 -13.60 20.41
CA PHE A 31 -26.62 -12.51 20.95
C PHE A 31 -27.41 -11.71 22.00
N PRO A 32 -26.72 -11.12 23.00
CA PRO A 32 -27.34 -10.17 23.91
C PRO A 32 -28.13 -9.07 23.18
N PRO A 33 -29.34 -8.69 23.65
CA PRO A 33 -30.15 -7.68 23.01
C PRO A 33 -29.44 -6.32 23.04
N GLY A 34 -29.49 -5.59 21.92
CA GLY A 34 -28.88 -4.26 21.82
C GLY A 34 -27.54 -4.22 21.09
N LEU A 35 -26.92 -5.37 20.76
CA LEU A 35 -25.61 -5.41 20.11
C LEU A 35 -25.65 -4.88 18.68
N GLU A 36 -26.73 -5.11 17.95
CA GLU A 36 -26.97 -4.55 16.62
C GLU A 36 -26.93 -3.02 16.64
N TRP A 37 -27.48 -2.41 17.69
CA TRP A 37 -27.45 -0.95 17.88
C TRP A 37 -26.07 -0.45 18.31
N ASP A 38 -25.33 -1.23 19.09
CA ASP A 38 -23.95 -0.90 19.46
C ASP A 38 -23.02 -0.93 18.22
N VAL A 39 -23.24 -1.85 17.27
CA VAL A 39 -22.56 -1.88 15.95
C VAL A 39 -22.91 -0.63 15.14
N LEU A 40 -24.20 -0.35 14.93
CA LEU A 40 -24.65 0.81 14.15
C LEU A 40 -24.18 2.13 14.76
N GLN A 41 -24.15 2.24 16.10
CA GLN A 41 -23.61 3.41 16.77
C GLN A 41 -22.11 3.57 16.50
N ALA A 42 -21.34 2.47 16.54
CA ALA A 42 -19.91 2.51 16.24
C ALA A 42 -19.65 2.93 14.79
N ASP A 43 -20.41 2.42 13.83
CA ASP A 43 -20.33 2.83 12.42
C ASP A 43 -20.60 4.33 12.25
N ALA A 44 -21.67 4.85 12.88
CA ALA A 44 -22.00 6.27 12.83
C ALA A 44 -20.87 7.15 13.40
N ILE A 45 -20.24 6.72 14.50
CA ILE A 45 -19.09 7.42 15.09
C ILE A 45 -17.90 7.45 14.13
N VAL A 46 -17.59 6.33 13.46
CA VAL A 46 -16.51 6.27 12.46
C VAL A 46 -16.78 7.25 11.31
N LEU A 47 -17.99 7.23 10.76
CA LEU A 47 -18.39 8.11 9.67
C LEU A 47 -18.38 9.59 10.08
N LEU A 48 -18.82 9.92 11.31
CA LEU A 48 -18.68 11.26 11.87
C LEU A 48 -17.21 11.67 11.96
N GLY A 49 -16.34 10.77 12.43
CA GLY A 49 -14.90 10.98 12.44
C GLY A 49 -14.35 11.36 11.07
N PHE A 50 -14.77 10.67 10.01
CA PHE A 50 -14.39 11.02 8.64
C PHE A 50 -14.89 12.41 8.22
N THR A 51 -16.12 12.79 8.57
CA THR A 51 -16.62 14.13 8.25
C THR A 51 -15.79 15.24 8.91
N HIS A 52 -15.23 14.98 10.10
CA HIS A 52 -14.36 15.93 10.79
C HIS A 52 -13.00 16.09 10.11
N VAL A 53 -12.38 15.01 9.61
CA VAL A 53 -11.14 15.09 8.82
C VAL A 53 -11.38 15.86 7.53
N LEU A 54 -12.49 15.58 6.85
CA LEU A 54 -12.87 16.26 5.61
C LEU A 54 -13.21 17.74 5.80
N SER A 55 -13.36 18.23 7.04
CA SER A 55 -13.48 19.66 7.33
C SER A 55 -12.15 20.41 7.23
N GLU A 56 -11.03 19.69 7.10
CA GLU A 56 -9.67 20.22 6.97
C GLU A 56 -9.24 21.20 8.09
N SER A 57 -9.93 21.17 9.23
CA SER A 57 -9.68 22.06 10.37
C SER A 57 -8.89 21.35 11.47
N TYR A 58 -8.04 22.09 12.19
CA TYR A 58 -7.30 21.56 13.34
C TYR A 58 -8.23 20.88 14.38
N MET A 59 -9.32 21.56 14.73
CA MET A 59 -10.36 21.01 15.60
C MET A 59 -11.07 19.80 14.98
N GLY A 60 -11.21 19.76 13.66
CA GLY A 60 -11.71 18.59 12.92
C GLY A 60 -10.83 17.36 13.12
N TYR A 61 -9.50 17.50 12.99
CA TYR A 61 -8.59 16.38 13.21
C TYR A 61 -8.64 15.86 14.66
N VAL A 62 -8.70 16.75 15.66
CA VAL A 62 -8.85 16.35 17.07
C VAL A 62 -10.16 15.60 17.31
N LYS A 63 -11.27 16.11 16.77
CA LYS A 63 -12.59 15.44 16.87
C LYS A 63 -12.61 14.08 16.18
N CYS A 64 -11.96 13.96 15.02
CA CYS A 64 -11.79 12.68 14.34
C CYS A 64 -11.04 11.68 15.22
N PHE A 65 -9.90 12.09 15.79
CA PHE A 65 -9.09 11.22 16.63
C PHE A 65 -9.90 10.68 17.82
N TYR A 66 -10.66 11.54 18.49
CA TYR A 66 -11.56 11.13 19.57
C TYR A 66 -12.64 10.14 19.10
N ALA A 67 -13.27 10.42 17.95
CA ALA A 67 -14.28 9.54 17.37
C ALA A 67 -13.70 8.15 17.04
N LEU A 68 -12.53 8.10 16.41
CA LEU A 68 -11.84 6.85 16.06
C LEU A 68 -11.45 6.05 17.31
N ASN A 69 -10.95 6.71 18.37
CA ASN A 69 -10.64 6.04 19.64
C ASN A 69 -11.91 5.42 20.28
N SER A 70 -13.00 6.19 20.31
CA SER A 70 -14.29 5.73 20.83
C SER A 70 -14.82 4.52 20.05
N ALA A 71 -14.80 4.58 18.71
CA ALA A 71 -15.24 3.49 17.86
C ALA A 71 -14.36 2.24 18.02
N HIS A 72 -13.04 2.38 18.09
CA HIS A 72 -12.13 1.27 18.33
C HIS A 72 -12.44 0.55 19.65
N GLY A 73 -12.63 1.29 20.75
CA GLY A 73 -12.98 0.70 22.04
C GLY A 73 -14.30 -0.06 22.00
N LYS A 74 -15.29 0.46 21.26
CA LYS A 74 -16.57 -0.22 21.03
C LYS A 74 -16.38 -1.52 20.26
N PHE A 75 -15.70 -1.51 19.11
CA PHE A 75 -15.47 -2.71 18.32
C PHE A 75 -14.63 -3.76 19.05
N SER A 76 -13.66 -3.34 19.87
CA SER A 76 -12.86 -4.27 20.70
C SER A 76 -13.74 -5.00 21.74
N ARG A 77 -14.67 -4.27 22.37
CA ARG A 77 -15.65 -4.87 23.29
C ARG A 77 -16.60 -5.81 22.54
N LEU A 78 -17.16 -5.36 21.41
CA LEU A 78 -18.05 -6.17 20.57
C LEU A 78 -17.35 -7.47 20.15
N TYR A 79 -16.10 -7.39 19.71
CA TYR A 79 -15.31 -8.55 19.31
C TYR A 79 -15.20 -9.59 20.44
N SER A 80 -14.89 -9.14 21.65
CA SER A 80 -14.77 -10.04 22.82
C SER A 80 -16.10 -10.72 23.18
N LEU A 81 -17.23 -10.06 22.92
CA LEU A 81 -18.57 -10.60 23.19
C LEU A 81 -19.06 -11.55 22.10
N VAL A 82 -18.81 -11.21 20.83
CA VAL A 82 -19.30 -11.96 19.66
C VAL A 82 -18.38 -13.12 19.29
N TYR A 83 -17.07 -12.97 19.51
CA TYR A 83 -16.02 -13.94 19.17
C TYR A 83 -15.14 -14.34 20.37
N PRO A 84 -15.72 -14.80 21.51
CA PRO A 84 -14.95 -15.09 22.73
C PRO A 84 -13.93 -16.23 22.57
N GLN A 85 -14.08 -17.07 21.55
CA GLN A 85 -13.19 -18.21 21.24
C GLN A 85 -12.31 -17.96 20.00
N GLY A 86 -12.28 -16.72 19.48
CA GLY A 86 -11.56 -16.37 18.25
C GLY A 86 -12.33 -16.67 16.97
N LEU A 87 -11.61 -16.65 15.83
CA LEU A 87 -12.20 -16.63 14.48
C LEU A 87 -11.96 -17.91 13.66
N ASP A 88 -11.17 -18.86 14.16
CA ASP A 88 -10.67 -20.02 13.37
C ASP A 88 -11.76 -20.94 12.82
N ARG A 89 -12.97 -20.91 13.42
CA ARG A 89 -14.09 -21.79 13.07
C ARG A 89 -15.12 -21.15 12.12
N TYR A 90 -14.88 -19.91 11.67
CA TYR A 90 -15.80 -19.18 10.80
C TYR A 90 -15.42 -19.32 9.33
N SER A 91 -16.44 -19.28 8.47
CA SER A 91 -16.24 -19.37 7.02
C SER A 91 -15.57 -18.10 6.48
N THR A 92 -14.67 -18.27 5.50
CA THR A 92 -14.06 -17.19 4.72
C THR A 92 -14.31 -17.43 3.23
N PRO A 93 -14.28 -16.39 2.37
CA PRO A 93 -14.63 -16.50 0.94
C PRO A 93 -13.88 -17.59 0.16
N THR A 94 -12.64 -17.91 0.55
CA THR A 94 -11.80 -18.87 -0.18
C THR A 94 -11.74 -20.24 0.50
N THR A 95 -12.35 -20.40 1.68
CA THR A 95 -12.45 -21.70 2.35
C THR A 95 -13.74 -22.40 1.92
N SER A 96 -13.87 -22.70 0.63
CA SER A 96 -14.79 -23.73 0.18
C SER A 96 -14.19 -25.09 0.52
N ARG A 97 -14.41 -25.59 1.74
CA ARG A 97 -14.15 -27.02 2.02
C ARG A 97 -15.22 -27.83 1.30
N THR A 98 -14.81 -28.51 0.23
CA THR A 98 -15.32 -29.85 -0.07
C THR A 98 -15.10 -30.70 1.18
N SER A 99 -16.19 -31.13 1.80
CA SER A 99 -16.16 -32.10 2.89
C SER A 99 -15.63 -33.43 2.36
N SER A 100 -14.35 -33.69 2.62
CA SER A 100 -13.80 -35.04 2.65
C SER A 100 -12.99 -35.20 3.94
N THR A 101 -13.31 -36.27 4.64
CA THR A 101 -12.88 -36.70 5.96
C THR A 101 -11.42 -37.14 5.98
N SER A 102 -10.64 -36.66 6.94
CA SER A 102 -9.64 -37.47 7.67
C SER A 102 -9.01 -36.64 8.79
N ASP A 103 -9.16 -37.13 10.02
CA ASP A 103 -8.59 -36.60 11.26
C ASP A 103 -7.06 -36.54 11.23
N LEU A 104 -6.48 -35.41 11.62
CA LEU A 104 -5.12 -35.34 12.14
C LEU A 104 -5.10 -34.44 13.39
N VAL A 105 -4.65 -35.06 14.48
CA VAL A 105 -4.57 -34.56 15.85
C VAL A 105 -3.58 -33.38 15.95
N PRO A 106 -3.90 -32.26 16.62
CA PRO A 106 -2.91 -31.23 16.91
C PRO A 106 -2.06 -31.63 18.13
N LEU A 107 -0.77 -31.86 17.90
CA LEU A 107 0.27 -31.93 18.93
C LEU A 107 0.43 -30.56 19.61
N SER A 108 0.47 -30.57 20.94
CA SER A 108 0.76 -29.38 21.77
C SER A 108 2.26 -29.12 21.83
N PRO A 109 2.75 -27.88 21.72
CA PRO A 109 4.14 -27.58 22.05
C PRO A 109 4.26 -27.19 23.53
N THR A 110 4.88 -28.07 24.30
CA THR A 110 5.50 -27.77 25.59
C THR A 110 6.92 -27.30 25.32
N SER A 111 7.29 -26.09 25.77
CA SER A 111 8.70 -25.73 26.00
C SER A 111 8.81 -24.42 26.75
N THR A 112 9.02 -24.54 28.06
CA THR A 112 9.64 -23.53 28.91
C THR A 112 11.12 -23.90 29.00
N PHE A 113 12.02 -22.98 28.62
CA PHE A 113 13.44 -23.07 28.95
C PHE A 113 13.86 -21.86 29.79
N SER A 114 14.64 -22.20 30.81
CA SER A 114 15.08 -21.45 31.98
C SER A 114 16.16 -20.40 31.71
N ALA A 115 16.35 -19.49 32.67
CA ALA A 115 17.69 -19.08 33.10
C ALA A 115 17.67 -18.56 34.55
N ALA A 116 18.43 -19.24 35.42
CA ALA A 116 18.88 -18.76 36.74
C ALA A 116 20.11 -17.83 36.54
N SER A 117 20.42 -16.83 37.36
CA SER A 117 20.95 -16.84 38.75
C SER A 117 21.33 -15.36 39.12
N PRO A 118 22.06 -15.06 40.21
CA PRO A 118 21.78 -15.22 41.64
C PRO A 118 21.72 -13.84 42.37
N GLY A 119 21.39 -13.86 43.67
CA GLY A 119 21.04 -12.66 44.44
C GLY A 119 22.18 -11.85 45.07
N SER A 120 21.79 -10.70 45.63
CA SER A 120 22.42 -10.04 46.76
C SER A 120 21.37 -9.18 47.48
N SER A 121 21.27 -9.40 48.78
CA SER A 121 20.44 -8.71 49.78
C SER A 121 20.99 -7.33 50.14
N ASP A 122 20.10 -6.36 50.32
CA ASP A 122 20.20 -5.33 51.37
C ASP A 122 18.83 -4.68 51.64
N ALA A 123 18.60 -4.31 52.89
CA ALA A 123 17.28 -4.03 53.46
C ALA A 123 17.13 -2.58 53.98
N LEU A 124 15.86 -2.11 53.98
CA LEU A 124 15.20 -1.05 54.79
C LEU A 124 15.37 0.45 54.40
N PRO A 125 14.46 1.39 54.81
CA PRO A 125 12.99 1.29 54.98
C PRO A 125 12.14 2.51 54.47
N SER A 126 10.83 2.27 54.31
CA SER A 126 9.65 3.16 54.47
C SER A 126 9.64 4.66 54.06
N SER A 127 8.71 5.02 53.17
CA SER A 127 7.79 6.18 53.35
C SER A 127 6.59 6.10 52.37
N PRO A 128 5.36 6.49 52.75
CA PRO A 128 4.15 6.20 52.01
C PRO A 128 3.75 7.36 51.09
N TYR A 129 3.53 7.10 49.81
CA TYR A 129 2.75 7.98 48.95
C TYR A 129 1.94 7.14 47.95
N SER A 130 0.63 7.06 48.20
CA SER A 130 -0.36 6.71 47.18
C SER A 130 -0.51 7.87 46.19
N PRO A 131 -0.70 7.56 44.90
CA PRO A 131 -1.99 7.94 44.32
C PRO A 131 -2.65 6.81 43.52
N ALA A 132 -3.98 6.86 43.53
CA ALA A 132 -4.94 6.04 42.80
C ALA A 132 -4.60 5.90 41.29
N GLY A 133 -4.98 4.86 40.56
CA GLY A 133 -5.77 3.67 40.83
C GLY A 133 -5.82 2.87 39.53
N ASN A 134 -5.04 1.79 39.45
CA ASN A 134 -4.99 0.88 38.31
C ASN A 134 -6.22 -0.03 38.30
N PHE A 135 -7.08 0.13 37.30
CA PHE A 135 -8.34 -0.58 37.11
C PHE A 135 -8.18 -1.94 36.39
N PHE A 136 -7.22 -2.77 36.82
CA PHE A 136 -7.12 -4.16 36.35
C PHE A 136 -6.92 -5.12 37.54
N THR A 137 -7.99 -5.37 38.30
CA THR A 137 -8.06 -6.48 39.25
C THR A 137 -8.88 -7.63 38.67
N ARG A 138 -8.14 -8.68 38.28
CA ARG A 138 -8.37 -10.10 38.55
C ARG A 138 -9.82 -10.53 38.86
N TRP A 139 -10.42 -11.29 37.94
CA TRP A 139 -11.61 -12.11 38.22
C TRP A 139 -11.31 -13.61 38.16
N PRO A 140 -12.07 -14.42 38.92
CA PRO A 140 -11.70 -15.78 39.25
C PRO A 140 -11.89 -16.73 38.07
N LEU A 141 -10.91 -17.61 37.88
CA LEU A 141 -10.96 -18.71 36.93
C LEU A 141 -11.93 -19.79 37.43
N ALA A 142 -13.22 -19.62 37.17
CA ALA A 142 -14.14 -20.74 37.18
C ALA A 142 -14.05 -21.42 35.82
N THR A 143 -13.46 -22.61 35.77
CA THR A 143 -13.49 -23.48 34.58
C THR A 143 -14.85 -24.15 34.46
N PRO A 144 -15.71 -23.81 33.48
CA PRO A 144 -16.82 -24.69 33.13
C PRO A 144 -16.25 -25.81 32.28
N LYS A 145 -16.60 -27.05 32.63
CA LYS A 145 -16.32 -28.25 31.83
C LYS A 145 -16.76 -28.00 30.39
N SER A 146 -15.79 -27.97 29.47
CA SER A 146 -16.01 -27.68 28.05
C SER A 146 -16.76 -28.84 27.40
N ALA A 147 -18.06 -28.67 27.20
CA ALA A 147 -18.77 -29.38 26.14
C ALA A 147 -18.30 -28.79 24.80
N LEU A 148 -17.97 -29.65 23.82
CA LEU A 148 -17.60 -29.24 22.45
C LEU A 148 -18.66 -28.30 21.85
N PRO A 149 -18.38 -27.00 21.55
CA PRO A 149 -19.41 -26.06 21.11
C PRO A 149 -19.54 -25.94 19.58
N LYS A 150 -20.80 -25.81 19.13
CA LYS A 150 -21.32 -25.77 17.75
C LYS A 150 -20.99 -24.46 17.01
N LYS A 151 -20.79 -24.54 15.68
CA LYS A 151 -20.68 -23.40 14.75
C LYS A 151 -21.87 -22.44 14.93
N ILE A 152 -21.62 -21.15 15.19
CA ILE A 152 -22.69 -20.13 15.23
C ILE A 152 -23.08 -19.84 13.78
N VAL A 153 -24.17 -20.45 13.33
CA VAL A 153 -24.81 -20.12 12.05
C VAL A 153 -25.71 -18.91 12.27
N PRO A 154 -25.59 -17.81 11.51
CA PRO A 154 -26.45 -16.63 11.70
C PRO A 154 -27.93 -16.98 11.50
N ASP A 155 -28.80 -16.56 12.43
CA ASP A 155 -30.25 -16.76 12.34
C ASP A 155 -30.95 -15.45 11.93
N GLY A 156 -31.02 -15.22 10.62
CA GLY A 156 -31.62 -14.01 10.06
C GLY A 156 -30.66 -12.81 9.88
N PRO A 157 -31.20 -11.65 9.44
CA PRO A 157 -30.38 -10.50 9.00
C PRO A 157 -29.70 -9.76 10.16
N VAL A 158 -30.28 -9.74 11.36
CA VAL A 158 -29.71 -9.04 12.53
C VAL A 158 -28.46 -9.77 13.03
N ASP A 159 -28.53 -11.10 13.17
CA ASP A 159 -27.37 -11.93 13.53
C ASP A 159 -26.22 -11.77 12.52
N ARG A 160 -26.54 -11.68 11.22
CA ARG A 160 -25.54 -11.43 10.17
C ARG A 160 -24.86 -10.09 10.37
N LEU A 161 -25.63 -9.03 10.58
CA LEU A 161 -25.11 -7.67 10.82
C LEU A 161 -24.22 -7.62 12.07
N ILE A 162 -24.61 -8.28 13.16
CA ILE A 162 -23.80 -8.34 14.39
C ILE A 162 -22.46 -9.02 14.11
N LEU A 163 -22.50 -10.18 13.46
CA LEU A 163 -21.31 -10.97 13.14
C LEU A 163 -20.36 -10.21 12.20
N SER A 164 -20.85 -9.81 11.03
CA SER A 164 -20.04 -9.15 10.00
C SER A 164 -19.58 -7.77 10.44
N GLY A 165 -20.45 -6.96 11.06
CA GLY A 165 -20.14 -5.60 11.51
C GLY A 165 -19.10 -5.59 12.63
N THR A 166 -19.21 -6.53 13.57
CA THR A 166 -18.21 -6.68 14.63
C THR A 166 -16.85 -7.09 14.07
N ALA A 167 -16.83 -8.12 13.20
CA ALA A 167 -15.59 -8.61 12.60
C ALA A 167 -14.94 -7.57 11.67
N PHE A 168 -15.75 -6.84 10.89
CA PHE A 168 -15.29 -5.76 10.02
C PHE A 168 -14.67 -4.62 10.83
N GLY A 169 -15.38 -4.06 11.81
CA GLY A 169 -14.87 -2.94 12.59
C GLY A 169 -13.60 -3.29 13.36
N PHE A 170 -13.58 -4.46 14.02
CA PHE A 170 -12.37 -4.95 14.70
C PHE A 170 -11.21 -5.16 13.73
N GLY A 171 -11.45 -5.82 12.59
CA GLY A 171 -10.44 -6.09 11.57
C GLY A 171 -9.90 -4.81 10.93
N LEU A 172 -10.76 -3.85 10.61
CA LEU A 172 -10.36 -2.58 10.00
C LEU A 172 -9.42 -1.79 10.91
N PHE A 173 -9.76 -1.62 12.19
CA PHE A 173 -8.90 -0.89 13.13
C PHE A 173 -7.56 -1.60 13.35
N ASN A 174 -7.57 -2.92 13.57
CA ASN A 174 -6.33 -3.68 13.75
C ASN A 174 -5.44 -3.62 12.51
N LEU A 175 -6.03 -3.67 11.30
CA LEU A 175 -5.29 -3.55 10.05
C LEU A 175 -4.64 -2.17 9.93
N VAL A 176 -5.41 -1.09 10.13
CA VAL A 176 -4.90 0.29 10.10
C VAL A 176 -3.77 0.49 11.09
N PHE A 177 -3.92 0.06 12.34
CA PHE A 177 -2.87 0.16 13.35
C PHE A 177 -1.62 -0.66 13.02
N SER A 178 -1.79 -1.83 12.39
CA SER A 178 -0.65 -2.65 11.96
C SER A 178 0.16 -2.02 10.82
N MET A 179 -0.42 -1.06 10.09
CA MET A 179 0.21 -0.37 8.96
C MET A 179 0.78 1.01 9.35
N LEU A 180 0.59 1.46 10.59
CA LEU A 180 1.14 2.73 11.05
C LEU A 180 2.68 2.68 11.10
N PRO A 181 3.37 3.76 10.69
CA PRO A 181 4.81 3.89 10.87
C PRO A 181 5.23 3.69 12.34
N PRO A 182 6.43 3.12 12.62
CA PRO A 182 6.85 2.76 13.98
C PRO A 182 6.71 3.89 15.02
N LYS A 183 7.01 5.14 14.62
CA LYS A 183 6.91 6.32 15.50
C LYS A 183 5.47 6.65 15.90
N ILE A 184 4.52 6.45 14.99
CA ILE A 184 3.10 6.67 15.29
C ILE A 184 2.61 5.49 16.12
N ARG A 185 3.04 4.28 15.78
CA ARG A 185 2.71 3.06 16.53
C ARG A 185 3.17 3.12 17.99
N SER A 186 4.31 3.74 18.31
CA SER A 186 4.74 3.89 19.71
C SER A 186 3.84 4.85 20.48
N VAL A 187 3.44 5.99 19.89
CA VAL A 187 2.54 6.96 20.53
C VAL A 187 1.14 6.38 20.73
N VAL A 188 0.63 5.70 19.72
CA VAL A 188 -0.67 5.03 19.73
C VAL A 188 -0.61 3.81 20.67
N GLY A 189 0.50 3.07 20.72
CA GLY A 189 0.71 1.97 21.67
C GLY A 189 0.60 2.35 23.14
N ILE A 190 1.04 3.56 23.53
CA ILE A 190 0.90 4.08 24.90
C ILE A 190 -0.58 4.21 25.31
N LEU A 191 -1.47 4.41 24.35
CA LEU A 191 -2.93 4.48 24.57
C LEU A 191 -3.60 3.08 24.52
N GLY A 192 -2.82 1.99 24.48
CA GLY A 192 -3.30 0.61 24.47
C GLY A 192 -3.62 0.04 23.09
N PHE A 193 -3.22 0.71 22.01
CA PHE A 193 -3.46 0.25 20.65
C PHE A 193 -2.33 -0.68 20.17
N GLN A 194 -2.63 -1.96 19.96
CA GLN A 194 -1.74 -2.90 19.28
C GLN A 194 -2.48 -3.55 18.11
N GLY A 195 -1.91 -3.44 16.89
CA GLY A 195 -2.47 -4.08 15.70
C GLY A 195 -1.80 -5.42 15.41
N ASP A 196 -2.57 -6.51 15.46
CA ASP A 196 -2.20 -7.81 14.89
C ASP A 196 -2.74 -7.90 13.47
N ARG A 197 -1.83 -7.85 12.48
CA ARG A 197 -2.20 -7.88 11.07
C ARG A 197 -2.85 -9.19 10.65
N ARG A 198 -2.36 -10.33 11.15
CA ARG A 198 -2.89 -11.64 10.76
C ARG A 198 -4.33 -11.79 11.25
N LEU A 199 -4.55 -11.44 12.53
CA LEU A 199 -5.88 -11.44 13.11
C LEU A 199 -6.81 -10.45 12.40
N ALA A 200 -6.31 -9.27 12.02
CA ALA A 200 -7.06 -8.29 11.26
C ALA A 200 -7.56 -8.83 9.91
N LEU A 201 -6.67 -9.45 9.13
CA LEU A 201 -7.01 -10.03 7.83
C LEU A 201 -7.99 -11.20 8.00
N GLN A 202 -7.84 -12.03 9.03
CA GLN A 202 -8.79 -13.10 9.34
C GLN A 202 -10.17 -12.55 9.70
N ALA A 203 -10.24 -11.50 10.54
CA ALA A 203 -11.50 -10.85 10.92
C ALA A 203 -12.22 -10.25 9.70
N LEU A 204 -11.47 -9.55 8.83
CA LEU A 204 -12.00 -9.02 7.58
C LEU A 204 -12.47 -10.15 6.65
N ALA A 205 -11.75 -11.27 6.57
CA ALA A 205 -12.15 -12.42 5.76
C ALA A 205 -13.45 -13.06 6.28
N VAL A 206 -13.62 -13.18 7.60
CA VAL A 206 -14.88 -13.63 8.22
C VAL A 206 -16.02 -12.68 7.91
N ALA A 207 -15.80 -11.36 8.02
CA ALA A 207 -16.79 -10.36 7.66
C ALA A 207 -17.17 -10.45 6.17
N ALA A 208 -16.18 -10.58 5.28
CA ALA A 208 -16.38 -10.67 3.83
C ALA A 208 -17.13 -11.95 3.39
N ALA A 209 -17.29 -12.95 4.26
CA ALA A 209 -18.13 -14.11 4.00
C ALA A 209 -19.64 -13.82 4.14
N GLY A 210 -20.04 -12.77 4.87
CA GLY A 210 -21.43 -12.34 5.01
C GLY A 210 -22.02 -11.70 3.74
N ASP A 211 -23.26 -11.21 3.79
CA ASP A 211 -23.97 -10.67 2.60
C ASP A 211 -24.58 -9.26 2.83
N ASP A 212 -24.16 -8.59 3.90
CA ASP A 212 -24.59 -7.24 4.27
C ASP A 212 -23.56 -6.17 3.86
N VAL A 213 -23.83 -4.90 4.20
CA VAL A 213 -22.96 -3.77 3.86
C VAL A 213 -21.53 -3.92 4.38
N HIS A 214 -21.35 -4.37 5.62
CA HIS A 214 -20.03 -4.59 6.23
C HIS A 214 -19.23 -5.64 5.49
N SER A 215 -19.90 -6.67 4.99
CA SER A 215 -19.29 -7.74 4.20
C SER A 215 -18.66 -7.21 2.90
N HIS A 216 -19.35 -6.30 2.21
CA HIS A 216 -18.82 -5.66 0.99
C HIS A 216 -17.66 -4.71 1.29
N PHE A 217 -17.75 -3.92 2.37
CA PHE A 217 -16.63 -3.06 2.79
C PHE A 217 -15.43 -3.86 3.27
N ALA A 218 -15.64 -5.01 3.92
CA ALA A 218 -14.57 -5.94 4.29
C ALA A 218 -13.86 -6.50 3.05
N ALA A 219 -14.62 -6.93 2.04
CA ALA A 219 -14.07 -7.37 0.75
C ALA A 219 -13.24 -6.26 0.06
N LEU A 220 -13.78 -5.04 -0.04
CA LEU A 220 -13.05 -3.89 -0.61
C LEU A 220 -11.80 -3.53 0.21
N THR A 221 -11.83 -3.66 1.53
CA THR A 221 -10.69 -3.42 2.41
C THR A 221 -9.59 -4.47 2.18
N LEU A 222 -9.96 -5.75 2.11
CA LEU A 222 -9.04 -6.83 1.78
C LEU A 222 -8.41 -6.65 0.40
N MET A 223 -9.22 -6.35 -0.62
CA MET A 223 -8.72 -6.09 -1.97
C MET A 223 -7.80 -4.87 -2.02
N THR A 224 -8.10 -3.81 -1.26
CA THR A 224 -7.22 -2.64 -1.13
C THR A 224 -5.88 -3.04 -0.52
N TYR A 225 -5.89 -3.79 0.58
CA TYR A 225 -4.67 -4.26 1.23
C TYR A 225 -3.84 -5.18 0.34
N HIS A 226 -4.48 -6.22 -0.21
CA HIS A 226 -3.82 -7.18 -1.11
C HIS A 226 -3.30 -6.51 -2.38
N GLY A 227 -4.06 -5.60 -2.99
CA GLY A 227 -3.61 -4.81 -4.13
C GLY A 227 -2.43 -3.91 -3.79
N TYR A 228 -2.39 -3.34 -2.59
CA TYR A 228 -1.27 -2.55 -2.09
C TYR A 228 -0.01 -3.41 -1.89
N VAL A 229 -0.15 -4.60 -1.30
CA VAL A 229 0.95 -5.58 -1.17
C VAL A 229 1.48 -5.95 -2.55
N LEU A 230 0.61 -6.40 -3.46
CA LEU A 230 0.98 -6.79 -4.82
C LEU A 230 1.65 -5.65 -5.61
N GLN A 231 1.21 -4.41 -5.42
CA GLN A 231 1.77 -3.25 -6.12
C GLN A 231 3.10 -2.78 -5.55
N LEU A 232 3.29 -2.77 -4.22
CA LEU A 232 4.36 -1.97 -3.61
C LEU A 232 5.41 -2.74 -2.81
N SER A 233 5.13 -3.98 -2.40
CA SER A 233 6.09 -4.79 -1.63
C SER A 233 7.30 -5.23 -2.44
N GLY A 234 7.18 -5.31 -3.77
CA GLY A 234 8.24 -5.75 -4.69
C GLY A 234 8.41 -7.27 -4.78
N PHE A 235 8.24 -7.99 -3.66
CA PHE A 235 8.23 -9.44 -3.57
C PHE A 235 7.09 -9.88 -2.64
N GLN A 236 6.46 -11.03 -2.93
CA GLN A 236 5.40 -11.62 -2.12
C GLN A 236 5.78 -13.04 -1.72
N ALA A 237 5.62 -13.40 -0.45
CA ALA A 237 5.96 -14.74 0.03
C ALA A 237 5.03 -15.83 -0.53
N ASP A 238 3.76 -15.46 -0.74
CA ASP A 238 2.71 -16.32 -1.32
C ASP A 238 1.81 -15.46 -2.24
N GLY A 239 2.37 -15.03 -3.37
CA GLY A 239 1.66 -14.20 -4.35
C GLY A 239 0.41 -14.88 -4.92
N GLU A 240 0.48 -16.20 -5.18
CA GLU A 240 -0.65 -16.96 -5.69
C GLU A 240 -1.83 -16.98 -4.72
N TYR A 241 -1.58 -17.18 -3.41
CA TYR A 241 -2.64 -17.09 -2.42
C TYR A 241 -3.31 -15.74 -2.44
N ILE A 242 -2.53 -14.65 -2.50
CA ILE A 242 -3.08 -13.29 -2.54
C ILE A 242 -3.99 -13.11 -3.77
N ILE A 243 -3.54 -13.52 -4.95
CA ILE A 243 -4.30 -13.43 -6.20
C ILE A 243 -5.59 -14.27 -6.11
N ARG A 244 -5.52 -15.50 -5.59
CA ARG A 244 -6.71 -16.36 -5.38
C ARG A 244 -7.75 -15.70 -4.47
N GLN A 245 -7.32 -15.14 -3.32
CA GLN A 245 -8.22 -14.43 -2.41
C GLN A 245 -8.87 -13.22 -3.12
N TYR A 246 -8.05 -12.44 -3.83
CA TYR A 246 -8.49 -11.25 -4.54
C TYR A 246 -9.57 -11.57 -5.59
N ASN A 247 -9.32 -12.57 -6.43
CA ASN A 247 -10.25 -13.01 -7.47
C ASN A 247 -11.55 -13.58 -6.89
N ALA A 248 -11.48 -14.34 -5.78
CA ALA A 248 -12.69 -14.85 -5.12
C ALA A 248 -13.59 -13.71 -4.59
N LEU A 249 -13.00 -12.68 -3.98
CA LEU A 249 -13.72 -11.50 -3.51
C LEU A 249 -14.32 -10.70 -4.69
N LEU A 250 -13.54 -10.50 -5.75
CA LEU A 250 -13.96 -9.79 -6.94
C LEU A 250 -15.15 -10.50 -7.63
N ALA A 251 -15.03 -11.80 -7.89
CA ALA A 251 -16.09 -12.58 -8.54
C ALA A 251 -17.41 -12.51 -7.78
N ARG A 252 -17.36 -12.56 -6.44
CA ARG A 252 -18.53 -12.39 -5.59
C ARG A 252 -19.13 -10.99 -5.69
N GLY A 253 -18.29 -9.95 -5.63
CA GLY A 253 -18.70 -8.56 -5.73
C GLY A 253 -19.36 -8.25 -7.08
N GLU A 254 -18.76 -8.70 -8.18
CA GLU A 254 -19.25 -8.46 -9.54
C GLU A 254 -20.54 -9.23 -9.84
N LYS A 255 -20.71 -10.44 -9.28
CA LYS A 255 -21.97 -11.16 -9.40
C LYS A 255 -23.15 -10.36 -8.82
N LYS A 256 -22.93 -9.61 -7.75
CA LYS A 256 -23.98 -8.80 -7.08
C LYS A 256 -24.09 -7.39 -7.63
N PHE A 257 -22.97 -6.79 -8.05
CA PHE A 257 -22.87 -5.41 -8.54
C PHE A 257 -22.10 -5.36 -9.86
N PRO A 258 -22.66 -5.89 -10.97
CA PRO A 258 -21.95 -6.04 -12.24
C PRO A 258 -21.47 -4.70 -12.85
N HIS A 259 -22.17 -3.60 -12.54
CA HIS A 259 -21.84 -2.25 -12.99
C HIS A 259 -21.18 -1.39 -11.88
N GLY A 260 -20.79 -1.99 -10.75
CA GLY A 260 -20.23 -1.26 -9.62
C GLY A 260 -18.80 -0.79 -9.90
N SER A 261 -18.59 0.53 -9.95
CA SER A 261 -17.30 1.14 -10.27
C SER A 261 -16.14 0.66 -9.38
N LEU A 262 -16.40 0.41 -8.09
CA LEU A 262 -15.38 -0.10 -7.16
C LEU A 262 -14.94 -1.54 -7.48
N TRP A 263 -15.81 -2.36 -8.05
CA TRP A 263 -15.43 -3.72 -8.47
C TRP A 263 -14.69 -3.66 -9.80
N LEU A 264 -15.19 -2.86 -10.76
CA LEU A 264 -14.56 -2.63 -12.06
C LEU A 264 -13.13 -2.09 -11.94
N VAL A 265 -12.87 -1.10 -11.06
CA VAL A 265 -11.50 -0.60 -10.86
C VAL A 265 -10.58 -1.66 -10.28
N ASN A 266 -11.09 -2.54 -9.40
CA ASN A 266 -10.29 -3.63 -8.85
C ASN A 266 -10.07 -4.76 -9.88
N ARG A 267 -11.00 -5.00 -10.79
CA ARG A 267 -10.78 -5.87 -11.97
C ARG A 267 -9.64 -5.35 -12.85
N ALA A 268 -9.64 -4.05 -13.14
CA ALA A 268 -8.54 -3.44 -13.88
C ALA A 268 -7.19 -3.56 -13.14
N LYS A 269 -7.18 -3.40 -11.81
CA LYS A 269 -5.98 -3.57 -10.99
C LYS A 269 -5.42 -5.00 -11.05
N ILE A 270 -6.26 -6.04 -11.01
CA ILE A 270 -5.79 -7.42 -11.10
C ILE A 270 -5.35 -7.77 -12.52
N GLN A 271 -6.05 -7.28 -13.56
CA GLN A 271 -5.61 -7.41 -14.94
C GLN A 271 -4.22 -6.80 -15.16
N ARG A 272 -3.98 -5.58 -14.64
CA ARG A 272 -2.65 -4.95 -14.64
C ARG A 272 -1.63 -5.75 -13.84
N ASN A 273 -2.05 -6.40 -12.75
CA ASN A 273 -1.18 -7.25 -11.96
C ASN A 273 -0.66 -8.46 -12.75
N ASP A 274 -1.53 -9.05 -13.55
CA ASP A 274 -1.26 -10.21 -14.40
C ASP A 274 -0.56 -9.82 -15.73
N GLY A 275 -0.25 -8.54 -15.94
CA GLY A 275 0.37 -8.03 -17.17
C GLY A 275 -0.59 -7.79 -18.33
N HIS A 276 -1.91 -7.92 -18.11
CA HIS A 276 -2.95 -7.69 -19.11
C HIS A 276 -3.38 -6.21 -19.17
N ASN A 277 -2.43 -5.32 -19.44
CA ASN A 277 -2.64 -3.86 -19.38
C ASN A 277 -3.72 -3.38 -20.36
N GLN A 278 -3.80 -3.94 -21.58
CA GLN A 278 -4.86 -3.53 -22.51
C GLN A 278 -6.26 -3.93 -22.05
N ALA A 279 -6.42 -5.13 -21.49
CA ALA A 279 -7.70 -5.54 -20.91
C ALA A 279 -8.11 -4.64 -19.73
N ALA A 280 -7.14 -4.13 -18.96
CA ALA A 280 -7.37 -3.15 -17.91
C ALA A 280 -7.86 -1.81 -18.50
N ILE A 281 -7.24 -1.31 -19.57
CA ILE A 281 -7.67 -0.08 -20.27
C ILE A 281 -9.11 -0.23 -20.79
N GLU A 282 -9.42 -1.34 -21.47
CA GLU A 282 -10.77 -1.63 -21.95
C GLU A 282 -11.80 -1.65 -20.81
N THR A 283 -11.48 -2.32 -19.70
CA THR A 283 -12.35 -2.41 -18.52
C THR A 283 -12.62 -1.03 -17.92
N LEU A 284 -11.58 -0.19 -17.81
CA LEU A 284 -11.68 1.16 -17.26
C LEU A 284 -12.47 2.10 -18.18
N ASN A 285 -12.23 2.05 -19.48
CA ASN A 285 -12.97 2.83 -20.46
C ASN A 285 -14.45 2.43 -20.51
N HIS A 286 -14.73 1.13 -20.49
CA HIS A 286 -16.10 0.62 -20.35
C HIS A 286 -16.76 1.13 -19.07
N ALA A 287 -16.06 1.09 -17.93
CA ALA A 287 -16.58 1.60 -16.66
C ALA A 287 -16.82 3.13 -16.69
N LEU A 288 -16.00 3.89 -17.41
CA LEU A 288 -16.14 5.34 -17.54
C LEU A 288 -17.20 5.76 -18.56
N ASN A 289 -17.67 4.85 -19.42
CA ASN A 289 -18.73 5.13 -20.38
C ASN A 289 -20.07 5.39 -19.63
N PRO A 290 -20.70 6.56 -19.80
CA PRO A 290 -21.99 6.87 -19.17
C PRO A 290 -23.11 5.90 -19.53
N CYS A 291 -23.07 5.28 -20.73
CA CYS A 291 -24.06 4.30 -21.16
C CYS A 291 -23.90 2.94 -20.44
N SER A 292 -22.71 2.64 -19.91
CA SER A 292 -22.40 1.38 -19.25
C SER A 292 -22.77 1.34 -17.77
N ARG A 293 -23.18 2.47 -17.18
CA ARG A 293 -23.56 2.58 -15.76
C ARG A 293 -24.83 3.41 -15.56
N PRO A 294 -25.87 2.84 -14.92
CA PRO A 294 -27.13 3.56 -14.67
C PRO A 294 -27.00 4.66 -13.59
N ALA A 295 -25.94 4.63 -12.78
CA ALA A 295 -25.70 5.61 -11.72
C ALA A 295 -24.32 6.24 -11.86
N ASN A 296 -24.27 7.57 -11.83
CA ASN A 296 -23.01 8.32 -11.83
C ASN A 296 -22.56 8.56 -10.37
N PHE A 297 -21.34 8.13 -10.04
CA PHE A 297 -20.71 8.42 -8.77
C PHE A 297 -19.30 8.97 -9.01
N ARG A 298 -19.23 10.30 -9.13
CA ARG A 298 -18.02 11.06 -9.50
C ARG A 298 -16.76 10.68 -8.70
N GLN A 299 -16.89 10.36 -7.42
CA GLN A 299 -15.76 9.95 -6.58
C GLN A 299 -15.20 8.59 -7.01
N ALA A 300 -16.05 7.65 -7.42
CA ALA A 300 -15.58 6.39 -7.99
C ALA A 300 -15.04 6.58 -9.42
N ASP A 301 -15.57 7.53 -10.19
CA ASP A 301 -15.01 7.89 -11.49
C ASP A 301 -13.59 8.44 -11.36
N ALA A 302 -13.31 9.21 -10.31
CA ALA A 302 -11.94 9.65 -9.99
C ALA A 302 -11.00 8.45 -9.72
N MET A 303 -11.47 7.39 -9.08
CA MET A 303 -10.65 6.18 -8.88
C MET A 303 -10.37 5.44 -10.20
N LEU A 304 -11.37 5.38 -11.09
CA LEU A 304 -11.22 4.78 -12.42
C LEU A 304 -10.23 5.56 -13.28
N VAL A 305 -10.38 6.90 -13.35
CA VAL A 305 -9.46 7.76 -14.12
C VAL A 305 -8.04 7.73 -13.54
N PHE A 306 -7.90 7.67 -12.20
CA PHE A 306 -6.59 7.52 -11.58
C PHE A 306 -5.89 6.24 -12.03
N GLU A 307 -6.56 5.09 -11.96
CA GLU A 307 -5.97 3.84 -12.43
C GLU A 307 -5.65 3.91 -13.93
N LEU A 308 -6.56 4.46 -14.74
CA LEU A 308 -6.40 4.61 -16.19
C LEU A 308 -5.16 5.42 -16.56
N ALA A 309 -4.91 6.54 -15.86
CA ALA A 309 -3.72 7.36 -16.08
C ALA A 309 -2.42 6.57 -15.88
N TRP A 310 -2.36 5.74 -14.84
CA TRP A 310 -1.19 4.91 -14.57
C TRP A 310 -1.04 3.74 -15.55
N VAL A 311 -2.14 3.13 -16.00
CA VAL A 311 -2.07 2.05 -17.00
C VAL A 311 -1.59 2.61 -18.34
N HIS A 312 -2.11 3.75 -18.78
CA HIS A 312 -1.61 4.44 -19.98
C HIS A 312 -0.12 4.78 -19.87
N LEU A 313 0.32 5.29 -18.71
CA LEU A 313 1.72 5.62 -18.50
C LEU A 313 2.64 4.38 -18.60
N VAL A 314 2.22 3.24 -18.04
CA VAL A 314 2.97 1.98 -18.14
C VAL A 314 3.04 1.45 -19.57
N GLU A 315 2.03 1.74 -20.39
CA GLU A 315 1.94 1.34 -21.80
C GLU A 315 2.58 2.35 -22.77
N ASP A 316 3.37 3.32 -22.27
CA ASP A 316 3.96 4.42 -23.06
C ASP A 316 2.94 5.27 -23.86
N GLN A 317 1.66 5.22 -23.47
CA GLN A 317 0.57 6.03 -24.02
C GLN A 317 0.56 7.40 -23.32
N PHE A 318 1.63 8.18 -23.56
CA PHE A 318 1.91 9.40 -22.80
C PHE A 318 0.87 10.50 -22.97
N GLU A 319 0.29 10.65 -24.17
CA GLU A 319 -0.76 11.64 -24.43
C GLU A 319 -2.03 11.31 -23.62
N GLU A 320 -2.49 10.07 -23.70
CA GLU A 320 -3.65 9.56 -22.98
C GLU A 320 -3.43 9.60 -21.46
N ALA A 321 -2.22 9.29 -21.00
CA ALA A 321 -1.84 9.42 -19.59
C ALA A 321 -1.92 10.88 -19.12
N ALA A 322 -1.38 11.83 -19.90
CA ALA A 322 -1.44 13.25 -19.59
C ALA A 322 -2.87 13.75 -19.49
N ASP A 323 -3.72 13.39 -20.46
CA ASP A 323 -5.13 13.77 -20.49
C ASP A 323 -5.90 13.20 -19.29
N ALA A 324 -5.62 11.94 -18.91
CA ALA A 324 -6.21 11.32 -17.73
C ALA A 324 -5.76 12.00 -16.42
N PHE A 325 -4.48 12.37 -16.28
CA PHE A 325 -4.01 13.16 -15.13
C PHE A 325 -4.65 14.54 -15.07
N LEU A 326 -4.78 15.25 -16.20
CA LEU A 326 -5.48 16.54 -16.24
C LEU A 326 -6.98 16.40 -15.92
N ARG A 327 -7.61 15.29 -16.35
CA ARG A 327 -8.99 14.96 -15.97
C ARG A 327 -9.14 14.73 -14.46
N MET A 328 -8.13 14.21 -13.78
CA MET A 328 -8.16 14.10 -12.30
C MET A 328 -8.34 15.46 -11.62
N MET A 329 -7.74 16.52 -12.14
CA MET A 329 -7.90 17.87 -11.61
C MET A 329 -9.35 18.37 -11.72
N GLN A 330 -10.11 17.85 -12.69
CA GLN A 330 -11.52 18.17 -12.86
C GLN A 330 -12.43 17.31 -11.99
N LEU A 331 -11.99 16.13 -11.54
CA LEU A 331 -12.81 15.15 -10.82
C LEU A 331 -12.66 15.23 -9.30
N ASN A 332 -11.49 15.64 -8.81
CA ASN A 332 -11.21 15.80 -7.39
C ASN A 332 -10.51 17.13 -7.11
N HIS A 333 -10.36 17.47 -5.82
CA HIS A 333 -9.70 18.70 -5.39
C HIS A 333 -8.30 18.44 -4.80
N TRP A 334 -7.76 17.23 -4.86
CA TRP A 334 -6.51 16.86 -4.18
C TRP A 334 -5.35 16.77 -5.17
N SER A 335 -4.12 17.09 -4.74
CA SER A 335 -2.89 16.83 -5.50
C SER A 335 -2.85 17.39 -6.94
N HIS A 336 -3.50 18.52 -7.20
CA HIS A 336 -3.53 19.16 -8.53
C HIS A 336 -2.14 19.47 -9.06
N ALA A 337 -1.24 19.96 -8.21
CA ALA A 337 0.16 20.21 -8.58
C ALA A 337 0.86 18.91 -9.01
N THR A 338 0.57 17.78 -8.37
CA THR A 338 1.12 16.47 -8.73
C THR A 338 0.61 16.01 -10.09
N TYR A 339 -0.70 16.13 -10.36
CA TYR A 339 -1.25 15.74 -11.66
C TYR A 339 -0.72 16.60 -12.81
N ALA A 340 -0.60 17.92 -12.60
CA ALA A 340 0.02 18.82 -13.59
C ALA A 340 1.50 18.49 -13.82
N PHE A 341 2.25 18.16 -12.75
CA PHE A 341 3.65 17.74 -12.84
C PHE A 341 3.84 16.44 -13.63
N LEU A 342 2.98 15.45 -13.38
CA LEU A 342 2.98 14.17 -14.12
C LEU A 342 2.59 14.36 -15.58
N ALA A 343 1.53 15.12 -15.86
CA ALA A 343 1.11 15.43 -17.23
C ALA A 343 2.20 16.17 -18.02
N ALA A 344 2.89 17.13 -17.39
CA ALA A 344 4.04 17.79 -18.00
C ALA A 344 5.17 16.80 -18.33
N GLY A 345 5.47 15.86 -17.43
CA GLY A 345 6.45 14.79 -17.71
C GLY A 345 6.05 13.87 -18.86
N CYS A 346 4.76 13.54 -18.97
CA CYS A 346 4.23 12.76 -20.10
C CYS A 346 4.43 13.52 -21.43
N TYR A 347 4.07 14.81 -21.50
CA TYR A 347 4.30 15.62 -22.70
C TYR A 347 5.79 15.79 -23.04
N LEU A 348 6.69 15.82 -22.06
CA LEU A 348 8.13 15.77 -22.33
C LEU A 348 8.57 14.43 -22.93
N SER A 349 7.95 13.33 -22.51
CA SER A 349 8.22 11.98 -23.03
C SER A 349 7.71 11.79 -24.47
N VAL A 350 6.65 12.52 -24.87
CA VAL A 350 6.20 12.59 -26.28
C VAL A 350 7.26 13.27 -27.16
N GLY A 351 7.94 14.30 -26.65
CA GLY A 351 9.15 14.85 -27.25
C GLY A 351 8.98 15.81 -28.43
N THR A 352 7.75 16.06 -28.93
CA THR A 352 7.51 17.03 -30.00
C THR A 352 7.69 18.48 -29.51
N PRO A 353 8.06 19.44 -30.38
CA PRO A 353 8.20 20.85 -30.01
C PRO A 353 6.93 21.43 -29.39
N GLU A 354 5.76 21.06 -29.92
CA GLU A 354 4.45 21.52 -29.46
C GLU A 354 4.19 21.02 -28.03
N ARG A 355 4.42 19.73 -27.78
CA ARG A 355 4.21 19.15 -26.44
C ARG A 355 5.24 19.62 -25.43
N ARG A 356 6.48 19.90 -25.84
CA ARG A 356 7.48 20.55 -24.99
C ARG A 356 7.02 21.93 -24.52
N LYS A 357 6.42 22.72 -25.41
CA LYS A 357 5.81 24.01 -25.06
C LYS A 357 4.65 23.83 -24.08
N THR A 358 3.74 22.89 -24.33
CA THR A 358 2.63 22.57 -23.40
C THR A 358 3.15 22.14 -22.03
N ALA A 359 4.21 21.34 -21.96
CA ALA A 359 4.84 20.97 -20.70
C ALA A 359 5.37 22.20 -19.95
N GLN A 360 6.08 23.11 -20.64
CA GLN A 360 6.58 24.36 -20.07
C GLN A 360 5.46 25.24 -19.50
N GLU A 361 4.32 25.33 -20.20
CA GLU A 361 3.12 26.05 -19.75
C GLU A 361 2.51 25.39 -18.49
N LEU A 362 2.38 24.06 -18.46
CA LEU A 362 1.91 23.33 -17.28
C LEU A 362 2.83 23.55 -16.08
N PHE A 363 4.14 23.45 -16.27
CA PHE A 363 5.12 23.74 -15.23
C PHE A 363 4.99 25.17 -14.69
N GLY A 364 4.70 26.15 -15.56
CA GLY A 364 4.46 27.54 -15.19
C GLY A 364 3.25 27.72 -14.27
N ARG A 365 2.24 26.84 -14.35
CA ARG A 365 1.02 26.88 -13.52
C ARG A 365 1.19 26.19 -12.16
N ILE A 366 2.21 25.34 -11.99
CA ILE A 366 2.40 24.56 -10.76
C ILE A 366 2.61 25.44 -9.50
N PRO A 367 3.41 26.53 -9.52
CA PRO A 367 3.55 27.40 -8.36
C PRO A 367 2.22 27.86 -7.75
N ASP A 368 1.29 28.33 -8.59
CA ASP A 368 -0.05 28.75 -8.15
C ASP A 368 -0.86 27.59 -7.56
N LEU A 369 -0.71 26.38 -8.10
CA LEU A 369 -1.39 25.19 -7.59
C LEU A 369 -0.85 24.76 -6.21
N LEU A 370 0.43 24.98 -5.95
CA LEU A 370 1.08 24.69 -4.66
C LEU A 370 0.70 25.70 -3.57
N GLU A 371 0.37 26.94 -3.93
CA GLU A 371 0.00 27.98 -2.95
C GLU A 371 -1.42 27.82 -2.42
N ARG A 372 -2.31 27.20 -3.21
CA ARG A 372 -3.73 27.04 -2.87
C ARG A 372 -4.01 26.04 -1.74
N LYS A 373 -3.04 25.20 -1.35
CA LYS A 373 -3.25 24.11 -0.38
C LYS A 373 -2.12 24.00 0.63
N ARG A 374 -2.38 24.41 1.87
CA ARG A 374 -1.49 24.14 3.02
C ARG A 374 -2.30 23.43 4.09
N MET A 375 -2.06 22.14 4.30
CA MET A 375 -2.71 21.40 5.39
C MET A 375 -2.08 21.80 6.73
N GLY A 376 -2.82 22.52 7.56
CA GLY A 376 -2.32 22.98 8.87
C GLY A 376 -1.08 23.87 8.79
N GLY A 377 -0.90 24.59 7.69
CA GLY A 377 0.26 25.46 7.45
C GLY A 377 1.54 24.73 7.02
N ARG A 378 1.56 23.39 6.96
CA ARG A 378 2.70 22.61 6.46
C ARG A 378 2.50 22.19 5.01
N GLU A 379 3.58 22.24 4.23
CA GLU A 379 3.62 21.76 2.85
C GLU A 379 3.49 20.23 2.83
N LEU A 380 2.71 19.69 1.89
CA LEU A 380 2.60 18.24 1.74
C LEU A 380 3.93 17.68 1.20
N PRO A 381 4.36 16.47 1.60
CA PRO A 381 5.68 15.99 1.22
C PRO A 381 5.87 15.87 -0.31
N THR A 382 4.85 15.43 -1.05
CA THR A 382 4.91 15.42 -2.52
C THR A 382 4.97 16.83 -3.14
N GLU A 383 4.36 17.83 -2.52
CA GLU A 383 4.40 19.23 -2.99
C GLU A 383 5.78 19.85 -2.75
N ALA A 384 6.39 19.59 -1.59
CA ALA A 384 7.75 19.99 -1.28
C ALA A 384 8.75 19.40 -2.29
N TYR A 385 8.60 18.12 -2.63
CA TYR A 385 9.39 17.46 -3.67
C TYR A 385 9.27 18.18 -5.03
N ILE A 386 8.03 18.42 -5.49
CA ILE A 386 7.77 19.09 -6.78
C ILE A 386 8.40 20.49 -6.82
N ARG A 387 8.27 21.28 -5.74
CA ARG A 387 8.87 22.61 -5.64
C ARG A 387 10.39 22.58 -5.74
N LYS A 388 11.03 21.67 -5.00
CA LYS A 388 12.49 21.48 -5.04
C LYS A 388 12.93 21.05 -6.44
N LYS A 389 12.23 20.11 -7.08
CA LYS A 389 12.57 19.62 -8.41
C LYS A 389 12.44 20.71 -9.50
N ILE A 390 11.40 21.54 -9.46
CA ILE A 390 11.26 22.68 -10.38
C ILE A 390 12.39 23.70 -10.18
N THR A 391 12.73 24.03 -8.93
CA THR A 391 13.86 24.90 -8.60
C THR A 391 15.17 24.34 -9.15
N TRP A 392 15.35 23.03 -9.01
CA TRP A 392 16.51 22.30 -9.51
C TRP A 392 16.60 22.34 -11.05
N TYR A 393 15.51 22.10 -11.78
CA TYR A 393 15.49 22.21 -13.24
C TYR A 393 15.91 23.62 -13.71
N LYS A 394 15.34 24.65 -13.08
CA LYS A 394 15.69 26.05 -13.36
C LYS A 394 17.17 26.33 -13.13
N LYS A 395 17.73 25.85 -12.02
CA LYS A 395 19.16 26.00 -11.69
C LYS A 395 20.04 25.28 -12.72
N LYS A 396 19.70 24.05 -13.11
CA LYS A 396 20.43 23.27 -14.13
C LYS A 396 20.44 24.01 -15.47
N GLN A 397 19.30 24.55 -15.90
CA GLN A 397 19.20 25.30 -17.15
C GLN A 397 20.10 26.56 -17.15
N ILE A 398 20.11 27.32 -16.07
CA ILE A 398 20.99 28.49 -15.93
C ILE A 398 22.46 28.06 -16.00
N GLN A 399 22.84 26.98 -15.31
CA GLN A 399 24.21 26.47 -15.33
C GLN A 399 24.65 26.03 -16.73
N ARG A 400 23.71 25.60 -17.57
CA ARG A 400 23.92 25.31 -19.00
C ARG A 400 24.05 26.55 -19.89
N GLY A 401 23.82 27.74 -19.35
CA GLY A 401 23.77 28.99 -20.11
C GLY A 401 22.47 29.16 -20.90
N GLY A 402 21.45 28.35 -20.62
CA GLY A 402 20.13 28.46 -21.23
C GLY A 402 19.23 29.45 -20.47
N ASP A 403 18.11 29.82 -21.10
CA ASP A 403 17.10 30.67 -20.47
C ASP A 403 16.34 29.90 -19.39
N GLN A 404 16.32 30.44 -18.16
CA GLN A 404 15.58 29.89 -17.03
C GLN A 404 14.08 29.72 -17.33
N ALA A 405 13.49 30.55 -18.20
CA ALA A 405 12.10 30.43 -18.60
C ALA A 405 11.81 29.17 -19.44
N ASN A 406 12.85 28.60 -20.08
CA ASN A 406 12.77 27.41 -20.94
C ASN A 406 13.46 26.20 -20.28
N PHE A 407 13.34 26.06 -18.96
CA PHE A 407 14.04 25.01 -18.21
C PHE A 407 13.67 23.58 -18.60
N VAL A 408 12.55 23.36 -19.28
CA VAL A 408 12.19 22.02 -19.79
C VAL A 408 13.23 21.45 -20.75
N GLU A 409 14.03 22.28 -21.40
CA GLU A 409 15.06 21.87 -22.37
C GLU A 409 16.18 21.04 -21.74
N CYS A 410 16.47 21.22 -20.44
CA CYS A 410 17.51 20.46 -19.73
C CYS A 410 17.02 19.14 -19.12
N ILE A 411 15.71 18.85 -19.20
CA ILE A 411 15.10 17.67 -18.61
C ILE A 411 15.27 16.49 -19.57
N ARG A 412 15.85 15.40 -19.08
CA ARG A 412 16.13 14.18 -19.85
C ARG A 412 15.52 12.94 -19.20
N ILE A 413 15.54 12.88 -17.87
CA ILE A 413 14.69 12.00 -17.07
C ILE A 413 13.51 12.82 -16.63
N THR A 414 12.31 12.39 -16.99
CA THR A 414 11.09 13.17 -16.81
C THR A 414 10.46 12.93 -15.44
N PRO A 415 9.56 13.83 -14.99
CA PRO A 415 8.71 13.58 -13.83
C PRO A 415 8.00 12.23 -13.80
N CYS A 416 7.54 11.72 -14.95
CA CYS A 416 6.80 10.47 -14.99
C CYS A 416 7.71 9.25 -14.84
N ASP A 417 8.97 9.32 -15.28
CA ASP A 417 9.98 8.28 -15.00
C ASP A 417 10.24 8.15 -13.49
N GLU A 418 10.51 9.27 -12.82
CA GLU A 418 10.78 9.29 -11.38
C GLU A 418 9.59 8.82 -10.55
N PHE A 419 8.39 9.30 -10.87
CA PHE A 419 7.19 8.88 -10.15
C PHE A 419 6.79 7.44 -10.45
N SER A 420 7.17 6.90 -11.61
CA SER A 420 6.98 5.47 -11.91
C SER A 420 7.85 4.58 -11.02
N ILE A 421 9.03 5.04 -10.59
CA ILE A 421 9.81 4.37 -9.54
C ILE A 421 9.06 4.42 -8.20
N VAL A 422 8.61 5.62 -7.80
CA VAL A 422 7.91 5.83 -6.51
C VAL A 422 6.64 5.00 -6.40
N TRP A 423 5.93 4.80 -7.52
CA TRP A 423 4.70 4.00 -7.59
C TRP A 423 4.92 2.53 -7.96
N ASN A 424 6.17 2.11 -8.13
CA ASN A 424 6.56 0.76 -8.54
C ASN A 424 5.89 0.27 -9.86
N ASN A 425 5.73 1.17 -10.82
CA ASN A 425 5.07 0.88 -12.09
C ASN A 425 5.93 0.07 -13.05
N PHE A 426 7.26 0.17 -12.94
CA PHE A 426 8.17 -0.61 -13.76
C PHE A 426 8.20 -2.09 -13.39
N SER A 427 7.62 -2.53 -12.26
CA SER A 427 7.68 -3.93 -11.81
C SER A 427 6.84 -4.93 -12.62
N ARG A 428 6.16 -4.48 -13.68
CA ARG A 428 5.27 -5.29 -14.53
C ARG A 428 5.15 -4.74 -15.96
N VAL A 429 6.15 -3.99 -16.43
CA VAL A 429 6.15 -3.52 -17.83
C VAL A 429 6.36 -4.71 -18.76
N SER A 430 5.75 -4.66 -19.94
CA SER A 430 6.00 -5.67 -20.97
C SER A 430 7.44 -5.60 -21.46
N LYS A 431 7.99 -6.72 -21.92
CA LYS A 431 9.37 -6.78 -22.44
C LYS A 431 9.65 -5.75 -23.54
N PRO A 432 8.78 -5.54 -24.56
CA PRO A 432 9.02 -4.53 -25.59
C PRO A 432 9.12 -3.10 -25.03
N ILE A 433 8.26 -2.77 -24.06
CA ILE A 433 8.29 -1.46 -23.39
C ILE A 433 9.59 -1.33 -22.59
N ALA A 434 9.95 -2.35 -21.82
CA ALA A 434 11.18 -2.34 -21.04
C ALA A 434 12.42 -2.14 -21.94
N GLU A 435 12.49 -2.83 -23.07
CA GLU A 435 13.56 -2.69 -24.06
C GLU A 435 13.60 -1.28 -24.68
N SER A 436 12.44 -0.69 -25.00
CA SER A 436 12.32 0.70 -25.47
C SER A 436 12.87 1.70 -24.46
N HIS A 437 12.51 1.56 -23.17
CA HIS A 437 13.02 2.40 -22.09
C HIS A 437 14.53 2.25 -21.88
N ILE A 438 15.05 1.01 -21.89
CA ILE A 438 16.49 0.74 -21.79
C ILE A 438 17.23 1.44 -22.93
N ALA A 439 16.76 1.34 -24.17
CA ALA A 439 17.39 1.97 -25.31
C ALA A 439 17.48 3.50 -25.15
N LYS A 440 16.38 4.16 -24.71
CA LYS A 440 16.36 5.60 -24.43
C LYS A 440 17.37 5.99 -23.35
N LEU A 441 17.41 5.24 -22.24
CA LEU A 441 18.25 5.56 -21.09
C LEU A 441 19.75 5.35 -21.34
N VAL A 442 20.11 4.33 -22.14
CA VAL A 442 21.51 4.04 -22.49
C VAL A 442 22.09 5.05 -23.47
N GLN A 443 21.26 5.65 -24.33
CA GLN A 443 21.67 6.70 -25.27
C GLN A 443 22.04 8.02 -24.57
N LEU A 444 21.53 8.27 -23.36
CA LEU A 444 21.85 9.48 -22.61
C LEU A 444 23.33 9.52 -22.21
N THR A 445 23.95 10.69 -22.36
CA THR A 445 25.33 10.90 -21.92
C THR A 445 25.39 11.29 -20.42
N PRO A 446 26.43 10.88 -19.66
CA PRO A 446 27.58 10.08 -20.06
C PRO A 446 27.22 8.62 -20.32
N ALA A 447 27.98 7.96 -21.20
CA ALA A 447 27.77 6.57 -21.54
C ALA A 447 27.76 5.67 -20.29
N VAL A 448 26.89 4.66 -20.33
CA VAL A 448 26.75 3.69 -19.25
C VAL A 448 27.96 2.75 -19.26
N VAL A 449 28.63 2.60 -18.11
CA VAL A 449 29.83 1.76 -17.96
C VAL A 449 29.47 0.28 -17.77
N VAL A 450 28.32 0.00 -17.14
CA VAL A 450 27.78 -1.35 -16.94
C VAL A 450 27.48 -1.98 -18.30
N SER A 451 28.14 -3.10 -18.60
CA SER A 451 28.08 -3.74 -19.92
C SER A 451 26.99 -4.81 -19.96
N SER A 452 25.78 -4.48 -20.40
CA SER A 452 24.76 -5.50 -20.71
C SER A 452 24.82 -5.92 -22.19
N PRO A 453 24.43 -7.16 -22.55
CA PRO A 453 24.31 -7.59 -23.95
C PRO A 453 23.45 -6.65 -24.81
N ARG A 454 22.49 -5.95 -24.19
CA ARG A 454 21.60 -4.99 -24.87
C ARG A 454 22.15 -3.56 -24.89
N SER A 455 22.94 -3.16 -23.89
CA SER A 455 23.72 -1.92 -23.98
C SER A 455 24.63 -1.92 -25.21
N ARG A 456 25.17 -3.09 -25.62
CA ARG A 456 25.98 -3.23 -26.84
C ARG A 456 25.14 -3.16 -28.11
N SER A 457 24.05 -3.93 -28.20
CA SER A 457 23.20 -3.96 -29.40
C SER A 457 22.51 -2.62 -29.71
N SER A 458 22.18 -1.80 -28.71
CA SER A 458 21.60 -0.47 -28.93
C SER A 458 22.62 0.57 -29.41
N LEU A 459 23.92 0.34 -29.20
CA LEU A 459 25.01 1.16 -29.73
C LEU A 459 25.36 0.82 -31.19
N ASP A 460 24.95 -0.37 -31.67
CA ASP A 460 25.24 -0.86 -33.03
C ASP A 460 24.23 -0.39 -34.11
N SER A 461 23.18 0.35 -33.73
CA SER A 461 22.34 1.06 -34.72
C SER A 461 23.16 2.19 -35.36
N PRO A 462 23.18 2.36 -36.70
CA PRO A 462 23.92 3.44 -37.34
C PRO A 462 23.21 4.77 -37.09
N VAL A 463 23.47 5.36 -35.93
CA VAL A 463 23.09 6.72 -35.61
C VAL A 463 24.27 7.60 -35.98
N SER A 464 24.01 8.62 -36.82
CA SER A 464 24.96 9.69 -37.11
C SER A 464 25.65 10.15 -35.82
N PRO A 465 26.97 10.41 -35.83
CA PRO A 465 27.68 10.82 -34.63
C PRO A 465 26.92 11.98 -33.99
N PRO A 466 26.56 11.90 -32.69
CA PRO A 466 25.85 13.01 -32.05
C PRO A 466 26.69 14.25 -32.28
N GLU A 467 26.06 15.32 -32.79
CA GLU A 467 26.65 16.64 -32.74
C GLU A 467 27.15 16.82 -31.32
N ARG A 468 28.47 16.96 -31.16
CA ARG A 468 29.11 17.04 -29.85
C ARG A 468 28.65 18.34 -29.19
N THR A 469 27.48 18.30 -28.55
CA THR A 469 27.20 19.21 -27.46
C THR A 469 28.32 18.98 -26.45
N SER A 470 29.03 20.03 -26.07
CA SER A 470 30.22 19.92 -25.21
C SER A 470 29.90 19.43 -23.78
N ARG A 471 28.62 19.17 -23.47
CA ARG A 471 28.11 18.82 -22.14
C ARG A 471 27.22 17.58 -22.18
N PRO A 472 27.33 16.67 -21.19
CA PRO A 472 26.51 15.48 -21.15
C PRO A 472 25.04 15.79 -20.83
N ASP A 473 24.12 14.90 -21.19
CA ASP A 473 22.69 14.98 -20.93
C ASP A 473 22.38 14.98 -19.42
N LEU A 474 23.05 14.08 -18.70
CA LEU A 474 22.96 13.89 -17.26
C LEU A 474 24.28 14.32 -16.63
N GLU A 475 24.25 15.39 -15.86
CA GLU A 475 25.44 15.97 -15.22
C GLU A 475 25.42 15.71 -13.71
N LEU A 476 24.23 15.56 -13.15
CA LEU A 476 24.04 15.62 -11.72
C LEU A 476 23.97 14.21 -11.13
N PRO A 477 24.56 13.99 -9.95
CA PRO A 477 24.53 12.69 -9.28
C PRO A 477 23.11 12.11 -9.16
N ASP A 478 22.09 12.95 -8.90
CA ASP A 478 20.69 12.51 -8.79
C ASP A 478 20.13 11.94 -10.10
N GLU A 479 20.50 12.54 -11.23
CA GLU A 479 20.12 12.04 -12.54
C GLU A 479 20.78 10.70 -12.84
N LEU A 480 22.07 10.58 -12.52
CA LEU A 480 22.82 9.34 -12.72
C LEU A 480 22.29 8.22 -11.84
N CYS A 481 22.03 8.51 -10.57
CA CYS A 481 21.43 7.57 -9.63
C CYS A 481 20.04 7.12 -10.11
N THR A 482 19.18 8.08 -10.51
CA THR A 482 17.85 7.78 -11.05
C THR A 482 17.92 6.90 -12.30
N ARG A 483 18.81 7.23 -13.25
CA ARG A 483 19.03 6.40 -14.45
C ARG A 483 19.42 4.98 -14.09
N PHE A 484 20.35 4.81 -13.15
CA PHE A 484 20.79 3.47 -12.73
C PHE A 484 19.66 2.69 -12.03
N VAL A 485 18.84 3.33 -11.20
CA VAL A 485 17.64 2.69 -10.63
C VAL A 485 16.67 2.25 -11.72
N LEU A 486 16.38 3.10 -12.70
CA LEU A 486 15.52 2.75 -13.83
C LEU A 486 16.08 1.57 -14.63
N LEU A 487 17.35 1.62 -15.01
CA LEU A 487 18.01 0.54 -15.74
C LEU A 487 17.99 -0.77 -14.95
N GLY A 488 18.24 -0.73 -13.64
CA GLY A 488 18.17 -1.90 -12.77
C GLY A 488 16.77 -2.51 -12.71
N LEU A 489 15.73 -1.68 -12.57
CA LEU A 489 14.33 -2.12 -12.58
C LEU A 489 13.95 -2.78 -13.91
N LEU A 490 14.27 -2.12 -15.02
CA LEU A 490 13.93 -2.59 -16.36
C LEU A 490 14.64 -3.91 -16.68
N HIS A 491 15.95 -4.02 -16.44
CA HIS A 491 16.71 -5.26 -16.67
C HIS A 491 16.18 -6.42 -15.81
N ARG A 492 15.75 -6.15 -14.57
CA ARG A 492 15.13 -7.16 -13.72
C ARG A 492 13.87 -7.74 -14.35
N GLU A 493 12.97 -6.89 -14.84
CA GLU A 493 11.70 -7.36 -15.40
C GLU A 493 11.86 -8.12 -16.72
N ILE A 494 12.92 -7.87 -17.48
CA ILE A 494 13.26 -8.67 -18.67
C ILE A 494 14.15 -9.89 -18.36
N GLY A 495 14.41 -10.19 -17.09
CA GLY A 495 15.10 -11.40 -16.62
C GLY A 495 16.63 -11.31 -16.53
N TYR A 496 17.23 -10.15 -16.79
CA TYR A 496 18.68 -9.92 -16.70
C TYR A 496 19.05 -9.52 -15.27
N LEU A 497 19.03 -10.50 -14.37
CA LEU A 497 19.15 -10.28 -12.92
C LEU A 497 20.55 -9.84 -12.47
N ASP A 498 21.60 -10.25 -13.19
CA ASP A 498 22.98 -9.87 -12.86
C ASP A 498 23.26 -8.41 -13.23
N GLU A 499 22.89 -8.02 -14.45
CA GLU A 499 23.00 -6.63 -14.89
C GLU A 499 22.10 -5.71 -14.07
N SER A 500 20.91 -6.18 -13.69
CA SER A 500 20.05 -5.48 -12.73
C SER A 500 20.77 -5.19 -11.41
N ARG A 501 21.52 -6.16 -10.87
CA ARG A 501 22.31 -5.97 -9.65
C ARG A 501 23.39 -4.93 -9.84
N GLU A 502 24.17 -5.02 -10.92
CA GLU A 502 25.24 -4.07 -11.23
C GLU A 502 24.71 -2.63 -11.33
N PHE A 503 23.53 -2.45 -11.93
CA PHE A 503 22.89 -1.14 -11.99
C PHE A 503 22.48 -0.61 -10.61
N PHE A 504 21.86 -1.43 -9.76
CA PHE A 504 21.52 -0.96 -8.41
C PHE A 504 22.76 -0.70 -7.55
N GLU A 505 23.82 -1.48 -7.68
CA GLU A 505 25.10 -1.24 -7.00
C GLU A 505 25.76 0.06 -7.51
N ALA A 506 25.71 0.32 -8.82
CA ALA A 506 26.15 1.58 -9.39
C ALA A 506 25.32 2.78 -8.87
N ALA A 507 24.00 2.63 -8.73
CA ALA A 507 23.12 3.64 -8.13
C ALA A 507 23.52 3.96 -6.68
N VAL A 508 23.84 2.95 -5.88
CA VAL A 508 24.28 3.09 -4.49
C VAL A 508 25.68 3.73 -4.40
N ALA A 509 26.54 3.47 -5.37
CA ALA A 509 27.90 4.02 -5.41
C ALA A 509 27.94 5.52 -5.78
N VAL A 510 26.83 6.10 -6.25
CA VAL A 510 26.75 7.53 -6.57
C VAL A 510 26.90 8.37 -5.30
N LYS A 511 28.03 9.07 -5.18
CA LYS A 511 28.33 9.92 -4.01
C LYS A 511 27.59 11.25 -4.13
N SER A 512 26.44 11.41 -3.45
CA SER A 512 25.82 12.72 -3.27
C SER A 512 24.89 12.80 -2.05
N VAL A 513 24.95 13.94 -1.37
CA VAL A 513 24.09 14.27 -0.21
C VAL A 513 22.63 14.50 -0.64
N GLU A 514 22.40 14.88 -1.90
CA GLU A 514 21.07 15.19 -2.45
C GLU A 514 20.34 13.94 -3.00
N THR A 515 21.04 12.82 -3.25
CA THR A 515 20.52 11.62 -3.92
C THR A 515 19.84 10.60 -3.02
N GLY A 516 19.54 10.97 -1.78
CA GLY A 516 19.24 9.99 -0.74
C GLY A 516 17.97 9.18 -0.99
N LEU A 517 16.94 9.74 -1.64
CA LEU A 517 15.72 8.97 -1.96
C LEU A 517 16.00 7.84 -2.97
N MET A 518 16.70 8.14 -4.07
CA MET A 518 16.98 7.15 -5.12
C MET A 518 18.02 6.13 -4.66
N THR A 519 19.03 6.55 -3.89
CA THR A 519 20.00 5.65 -3.25
C THR A 519 19.30 4.66 -2.32
N ASN A 520 18.40 5.15 -1.46
CA ASN A 520 17.63 4.28 -0.56
C ASN A 520 16.66 3.38 -1.33
N THR A 521 16.12 3.86 -2.45
CA THR A 521 15.31 3.04 -3.35
C THR A 521 16.15 1.94 -3.99
N ALA A 522 17.38 2.22 -4.43
CA ALA A 522 18.29 1.21 -4.96
C ALA A 522 18.59 0.10 -3.93
N TYR A 523 18.83 0.46 -2.66
CA TYR A 523 18.95 -0.53 -1.58
C TYR A 523 17.68 -1.37 -1.40
N PHE A 524 16.50 -0.75 -1.46
CA PHE A 524 15.24 -1.49 -1.40
C PHE A 524 15.10 -2.47 -2.58
N GLU A 525 15.41 -2.03 -3.81
CA GLU A 525 15.30 -2.87 -5.00
C GLU A 525 16.37 -3.99 -5.03
N LEU A 526 17.55 -3.79 -4.42
CA LEU A 526 18.53 -4.87 -4.17
C LEU A 526 17.96 -5.95 -3.25
N ALA A 527 17.23 -5.56 -2.19
CA ALA A 527 16.55 -6.53 -1.32
C ALA A 527 15.51 -7.35 -2.10
N VAL A 528 14.71 -6.68 -2.95
CA VAL A 528 13.73 -7.35 -3.83
C VAL A 528 14.43 -8.31 -4.80
N LEU A 529 15.53 -7.87 -5.43
CA LEU A 529 16.28 -8.66 -6.40
C LEU A 529 16.82 -9.95 -5.80
N VAL A 530 17.39 -9.90 -4.60
CA VAL A 530 17.90 -11.08 -3.89
C VAL A 530 16.78 -12.10 -3.62
N LEU A 531 15.58 -11.63 -3.23
CA LEU A 531 14.43 -12.49 -2.98
C LEU A 531 13.87 -13.10 -4.27
N LYS A 532 13.71 -12.31 -5.33
CA LYS A 532 13.30 -12.81 -6.67
C LYS A 532 14.31 -13.82 -7.22
N ARG A 533 15.61 -13.62 -6.98
CA ARG A 533 16.66 -14.57 -7.38
C ARG A 533 16.50 -15.89 -6.63
N ALA A 534 16.31 -15.87 -5.32
CA ALA A 534 16.06 -17.08 -4.53
C ALA A 534 14.82 -17.84 -5.04
N GLU A 535 13.73 -17.13 -5.30
CA GLU A 535 12.49 -17.69 -5.86
C GLU A 535 12.70 -18.37 -7.21
N ALA A 536 13.39 -17.71 -8.16
CA ALA A 536 13.67 -18.30 -9.47
C ALA A 536 14.50 -19.59 -9.37
N HIS A 537 15.43 -19.68 -8.42
CA HIS A 537 16.21 -20.90 -8.20
C HIS A 537 15.37 -22.02 -7.60
N SER A 538 14.46 -21.73 -6.67
CA SER A 538 13.55 -22.73 -6.09
C SER A 538 12.61 -23.30 -7.17
N MET A 539 12.10 -22.46 -8.07
CA MET A 539 11.26 -22.93 -9.20
C MET A 539 12.04 -23.80 -10.20
N GLY A 540 13.32 -23.48 -10.47
CA GLY A 540 14.16 -24.26 -11.39
C GLY A 540 14.67 -25.60 -10.85
N ASN A 541 14.65 -25.80 -9.52
CA ASN A 541 15.19 -27.00 -8.85
C ASN A 541 14.12 -28.00 -8.38
N GLY A 542 12.85 -27.81 -8.72
CA GLY A 542 11.71 -28.60 -8.21
C GLY A 542 11.79 -30.12 -8.41
N ASP A 543 12.66 -30.61 -9.32
CA ASP A 543 12.76 -32.02 -9.70
C ASP A 543 13.96 -32.79 -9.12
N VAL A 544 14.77 -32.21 -8.21
CA VAL A 544 15.99 -32.87 -7.69
C VAL A 544 15.81 -33.43 -6.26
N PRO A 545 15.92 -34.76 -6.05
CA PRO A 545 15.88 -35.36 -4.70
C PRO A 545 17.08 -34.90 -3.85
N GLY A 546 16.82 -34.36 -2.65
CA GLY A 546 17.82 -33.76 -1.75
C GLY A 546 17.86 -32.22 -1.79
N GLY A 547 17.10 -31.59 -2.69
CA GLY A 547 17.07 -30.13 -2.87
C GLY A 547 16.45 -29.31 -1.74
N ILE A 548 15.62 -29.91 -0.87
CA ILE A 548 14.83 -29.18 0.14
C ILE A 548 15.72 -28.50 1.20
N VAL A 549 16.73 -29.21 1.73
CA VAL A 549 17.64 -28.64 2.75
C VAL A 549 18.50 -27.52 2.16
N GLY A 550 19.01 -27.72 0.94
CA GLY A 550 19.77 -26.70 0.23
C GLY A 550 18.93 -25.47 -0.15
N ASP A 551 17.63 -25.65 -0.40
CA ASP A 551 16.71 -24.54 -0.68
C ASP A 551 16.42 -23.71 0.57
N ILE A 552 16.20 -24.36 1.73
CA ILE A 552 16.04 -23.68 3.03
C ILE A 552 17.28 -22.83 3.37
N GLU A 553 18.48 -23.37 3.20
CA GLU A 553 19.72 -22.64 3.47
C GLU A 553 19.89 -21.43 2.55
N ARG A 554 19.64 -21.60 1.24
CA ARG A 554 19.66 -20.49 0.26
C ARG A 554 18.65 -19.41 0.62
N TRP A 555 17.42 -19.78 0.97
CA TRP A 555 16.43 -18.84 1.44
C TRP A 555 16.87 -18.11 2.70
N ASN A 556 17.49 -18.81 3.66
CA ASN A 556 17.97 -18.16 4.88
C ASN A 556 19.05 -17.10 4.59
N VAL A 557 19.98 -17.40 3.68
CA VAL A 557 20.99 -16.43 3.21
C VAL A 557 20.31 -15.24 2.52
N ALA A 558 19.42 -15.50 1.57
CA ALA A 558 18.72 -14.47 0.80
C ALA A 558 17.86 -13.55 1.70
N LEU A 559 17.10 -14.13 2.65
CA LEU A 559 16.25 -13.38 3.58
C LEU A 559 17.09 -12.53 4.54
N SER A 560 18.27 -12.99 4.92
CA SER A 560 19.20 -12.26 5.79
C SER A 560 19.90 -11.12 5.04
N GLU A 561 20.33 -11.35 3.80
CA GLU A 561 20.89 -10.33 2.93
C GLU A 561 19.85 -9.24 2.58
N ALA A 562 18.63 -9.64 2.21
CA ALA A 562 17.54 -8.71 1.97
C ALA A 562 17.23 -7.85 3.21
N SER A 563 17.25 -8.44 4.41
CA SER A 563 17.04 -7.72 5.67
C SER A 563 18.12 -6.65 5.91
N ARG A 564 19.38 -6.96 5.58
CA ARG A 564 20.50 -6.00 5.64
C ARG A 564 20.32 -4.83 4.68
N TYR A 565 19.93 -5.12 3.43
CA TYR A 565 19.65 -4.06 2.45
C TYR A 565 18.47 -3.18 2.88
N LEU A 566 17.42 -3.76 3.47
CA LEU A 566 16.31 -2.98 4.04
C LEU A 566 16.70 -2.12 5.23
N GLN A 567 17.70 -2.53 6.02
CA GLN A 567 18.26 -1.69 7.06
C GLN A 567 18.95 -0.46 6.46
N LEU A 568 19.77 -0.66 5.42
CA LEU A 568 20.43 0.43 4.69
C LEU A 568 19.42 1.37 4.01
N ALA A 569 18.41 0.83 3.34
CA ALA A 569 17.34 1.60 2.70
C ALA A 569 16.55 2.48 3.70
N SER A 570 16.48 2.07 4.98
CA SER A 570 15.76 2.82 6.01
C SER A 570 16.56 3.97 6.66
N GLN A 571 17.85 4.11 6.33
CA GLN A 571 18.69 5.15 6.91
C GLN A 571 18.32 6.54 6.37
N ARG A 572 18.32 7.56 7.26
CA ARG A 572 18.09 8.97 6.92
C ARG A 572 16.78 9.29 6.18
N MET A 573 15.79 8.39 6.23
CA MET A 573 14.52 8.52 5.49
C MET A 573 13.69 9.76 5.85
N GLN A 574 13.89 10.31 7.04
CA GLN A 574 13.19 11.52 7.50
C GLN A 574 13.71 12.79 6.84
N ASP A 575 14.86 12.72 6.18
CA ASP A 575 15.50 13.86 5.52
C ASP A 575 14.90 14.11 4.12
N PHE A 576 14.06 13.20 3.60
CA PHE A 576 13.58 13.21 2.22
C PHE A 576 12.06 13.35 2.11
N ASP A 577 11.61 14.21 1.19
CA ASP A 577 10.19 14.56 1.05
C ASP A 577 9.29 13.38 0.63
N LEU A 578 9.82 12.33 0.01
CA LEU A 578 9.04 11.12 -0.32
C LEU A 578 9.46 9.90 0.52
N GLY A 579 10.26 10.11 1.57
CA GLY A 579 10.79 9.03 2.40
C GLY A 579 9.69 8.17 3.03
N THR A 580 8.57 8.75 3.44
CA THR A 580 7.45 8.00 4.04
C THR A 580 6.83 6.97 3.08
N ARG A 581 6.89 7.20 1.76
CA ARG A 581 6.39 6.23 0.76
C ARG A 581 7.29 5.00 0.69
N LEU A 582 8.61 5.20 0.62
CA LEU A 582 9.56 4.11 0.61
C LEU A 582 9.62 3.39 1.97
N ASP A 583 9.47 4.10 3.10
CA ASP A 583 9.34 3.48 4.43
C ASP A 583 8.13 2.53 4.51
N SER A 584 7.00 2.92 3.90
CA SER A 584 5.83 2.05 3.78
C SER A 584 6.14 0.78 2.98
N ARG A 585 6.86 0.89 1.84
CA ARG A 585 7.30 -0.26 1.03
C ARG A 585 8.25 -1.18 1.81
N ILE A 586 9.22 -0.61 2.54
CA ILE A 586 10.14 -1.35 3.42
C ILE A 586 9.33 -2.14 4.47
N GLY A 587 8.33 -1.50 5.09
CA GLY A 587 7.46 -2.16 6.07
C GLY A 587 6.68 -3.35 5.48
N LEU A 588 6.17 -3.21 4.25
CA LEU A 588 5.52 -4.31 3.54
C LEU A 588 6.50 -5.45 3.27
N LEU A 589 7.66 -5.16 2.68
CA LEU A 589 8.63 -6.20 2.31
C LEU A 589 9.19 -6.94 3.54
N ARG A 590 9.42 -6.24 4.67
CA ARG A 590 9.77 -6.89 5.95
C ARG A 590 8.70 -7.89 6.39
N SER A 591 7.44 -7.57 6.18
CA SER A 591 6.32 -8.44 6.54
C SER A 591 6.26 -9.69 5.65
N GLU A 592 6.55 -9.54 4.35
CA GLU A 592 6.66 -10.65 3.42
C GLU A 592 7.88 -11.54 3.73
N ILE A 593 9.02 -10.95 4.11
CA ILE A 593 10.20 -11.70 4.59
C ILE A 593 9.84 -12.53 5.83
N GLU A 594 9.15 -11.94 6.82
CA GLU A 594 8.72 -12.66 8.02
C GLU A 594 7.73 -13.79 7.70
N LEU A 595 6.80 -13.56 6.77
CA LEU A 595 5.89 -14.59 6.29
C LEU A 595 6.64 -15.73 5.60
N LYS A 596 7.61 -15.42 4.74
CA LYS A 596 8.42 -16.44 4.06
C LYS A 596 9.25 -17.25 5.06
N ARG A 597 9.84 -16.63 6.09
CA ARG A 597 10.54 -17.34 7.18
C ARG A 597 9.63 -18.34 7.88
N LYS A 598 8.41 -17.91 8.25
CA LYS A 598 7.40 -18.79 8.85
C LYS A 598 6.99 -19.95 7.95
N MET A 599 6.81 -19.71 6.64
CA MET A 599 6.49 -20.76 5.67
C MET A 599 7.61 -21.81 5.54
N LEU A 600 8.86 -21.39 5.72
CA LEU A 600 10.04 -22.26 5.67
C LEU A 600 10.37 -22.91 7.02
N GLY A 601 9.72 -22.49 8.12
CA GLY A 601 9.99 -22.99 9.47
C GLY A 601 11.29 -22.47 10.10
N ILE A 602 11.74 -21.27 9.70
CA ILE A 602 13.00 -20.63 10.16
C ILE A 602 12.71 -19.47 11.12
#